data_AF-A0A7V7NY41-F1
#
_entry.id   AF-A0A7V7NY41-F1
#
_cell.length_a   1.000
_cell.length_b   1.000
_cell.length_c   1.000
_cell.angle_alpha   90.00
_cell.angle_beta   90.00
_cell.angle_gamma   90.00
#
_symmetry.space_group_name_H-M   'P 1'
#
loop_
_entity.id
_entity.type
_entity.pdbx_description
1 polymer ?
#
loop_
_entity_poly.entity_id
_entity_poly.type
_entity_poly.pdbx_seq_one_letter_code
_entity_poly.pdbx_strand_id
1 'polypeptide(L)'
;GGLGADTLIGGAGNDTYIVDNLGDVAIETGTLAGEIDTVRSSSSYILGANLENLELTGTVNTYGIGNASNNAITGNDGNNQLNGAAGVDTLIGGKGNDDYFLDQAGELTLVQENASEGTDTLYVVYNATAQTN
;
A
#
# COMPACT_ATOMS: atom_id res chain seq x y z
N GLY A 1 0.62 17.17 -1.83
CA GLY A 1 1.77 18.06 -1.88
C GLY A 1 1.41 19.33 -1.15
N GLY A 2 1.22 20.41 -1.90
CA GLY A 2 0.34 21.50 -1.50
C GLY A 2 -1.10 21.23 -1.98
N LEU A 3 -1.92 22.28 -2.09
CA LEU A 3 -3.28 22.14 -2.62
C LEU A 3 -3.27 21.91 -4.14
N GLY A 4 -4.06 20.95 -4.59
CA GLY A 4 -4.24 20.65 -6.02
C GLY A 4 -3.62 19.33 -6.39
N ALA A 5 -3.48 19.07 -7.69
CA ALA A 5 -2.77 17.89 -8.19
C ALA A 5 -1.31 18.24 -8.41
N ASP A 6 -0.43 17.60 -7.65
CA ASP A 6 1.01 17.82 -7.66
C ASP A 6 1.79 16.64 -8.25
N THR A 7 2.98 16.93 -8.76
CA THR A 7 4.00 15.90 -9.02
C THR A 7 5.12 16.07 -8.01
N LEU A 8 5.28 15.07 -7.15
CA LEU A 8 6.26 15.04 -6.07
C LEU A 8 7.42 14.15 -6.53
N ILE A 9 8.59 14.73 -6.76
CA ILE A 9 9.74 14.02 -7.33
C ILE A 9 10.85 13.97 -6.28
N GLY A 10 11.27 12.77 -5.90
CA GLY A 10 12.44 12.52 -5.04
C GLY A 10 13.63 11.97 -5.81
N GLY A 11 14.65 11.55 -5.08
CA GLY A 11 15.90 11.07 -5.65
C GLY A 11 16.74 10.27 -4.66
N ALA A 12 18.01 10.64 -4.51
CA ALA A 12 18.87 9.88 -3.63
C ALA A 12 18.53 10.09 -2.15
N GLY A 13 18.55 9.01 -1.37
CA GLY A 13 18.18 8.98 0.03
C GLY A 13 16.81 8.37 0.27
N ASN A 14 16.35 8.47 1.52
CA ASN A 14 15.01 8.04 1.90
C ASN A 14 14.10 9.27 1.91
N ASP A 15 13.18 9.32 0.97
CA ASP A 15 12.25 10.41 0.75
C ASP A 15 10.87 10.10 1.35
N THR A 16 10.12 11.17 1.65
CA THR A 16 8.75 11.08 2.15
C THR A 16 7.84 12.00 1.36
N TYR A 17 6.82 11.41 0.76
CA TYR A 17 5.87 12.07 -0.13
C TYR A 17 4.54 12.26 0.60
N ILE A 18 4.05 13.50 0.67
CA ILE A 18 2.75 13.81 1.28
C ILE A 18 1.72 13.98 0.18
N VAL A 19 0.78 13.04 0.09
CA VAL A 19 -0.30 12.98 -0.88
C VAL A 19 -1.60 13.38 -0.19
N ASP A 20 -2.18 14.50 -0.60
CA ASP A 20 -3.43 15.03 -0.04
C ASP A 20 -4.52 15.25 -1.10
N ASN A 21 -4.19 14.95 -2.36
CA ASN A 21 -5.10 15.00 -3.48
C ASN A 21 -5.03 13.72 -4.31
N LEU A 22 -6.17 13.27 -4.84
CA LEU A 22 -6.23 12.10 -5.74
C LEU A 22 -5.44 12.28 -7.04
N GLY A 23 -5.15 13.52 -7.44
CA GLY A 23 -4.33 13.84 -8.60
C GLY A 23 -2.83 13.92 -8.30
N ASP A 24 -2.41 13.78 -7.04
CA ASP A 24 -0.99 13.79 -6.69
C ASP A 24 -0.30 12.51 -7.16
N VAL A 25 0.92 12.67 -7.69
CA VAL A 25 1.76 11.56 -8.12
C VAL A 25 3.15 11.70 -7.50
N ALA A 26 3.59 10.66 -6.80
CA ALA A 26 4.95 10.52 -6.30
C ALA A 26 5.80 9.78 -7.34
N ILE A 27 6.99 10.31 -7.61
CA ILE A 27 7.95 9.75 -8.56
C ILE A 27 9.29 9.65 -7.84
N GLU A 28 9.71 8.43 -7.55
CA GLU A 28 11.05 8.14 -7.03
C GLU A 28 12.01 7.83 -8.17
N THR A 29 13.14 8.55 -8.20
CA THR A 29 14.20 8.38 -9.20
C THR A 29 15.44 7.65 -8.64
N GLY A 30 15.54 7.55 -7.31
CA GLY A 30 16.40 6.65 -6.57
C GLY A 30 16.15 5.19 -6.95
N THR A 31 17.23 4.41 -6.96
CA THR A 31 17.20 2.98 -7.31
C THR A 31 18.19 2.19 -6.45
N LEU A 32 18.75 2.81 -5.40
CA LEU A 32 19.69 2.13 -4.53
C LEU A 32 18.87 1.21 -3.62
N ALA A 33 19.20 -0.08 -3.61
CA ALA A 33 18.44 -1.10 -2.88
C ALA A 33 18.39 -0.94 -1.33
N GLY A 34 19.02 0.10 -0.78
CA GLY A 34 18.96 0.44 0.65
C GLY A 34 18.18 1.72 0.94
N GLU A 35 17.71 2.42 -0.09
CA GLU A 35 16.77 3.52 0.03
C GLU A 35 15.39 2.94 0.39
N ILE A 36 14.65 3.65 1.23
CA ILE A 36 13.31 3.26 1.67
C ILE A 36 12.44 4.50 1.63
N ASP A 37 11.59 4.56 0.61
CA ASP A 37 10.80 5.72 0.27
C ASP A 37 9.35 5.52 0.70
N THR A 38 8.75 6.57 1.26
CA THR A 38 7.44 6.47 1.93
C THR A 38 6.45 7.45 1.37
N VAL A 39 5.29 6.94 0.93
CA VAL A 39 4.12 7.76 0.63
C VAL A 39 3.21 7.81 1.84
N ARG A 40 2.92 9.01 2.34
CA ARG A 40 1.86 9.25 3.33
C ARG A 40 0.67 9.89 2.62
N SER A 41 -0.44 9.18 2.53
CA SER A 41 -1.62 9.62 1.78
C SER A 41 -2.84 9.82 2.68
N SER A 42 -3.58 10.91 2.50
CA SER A 42 -4.90 11.10 3.16
C SER A 42 -6.07 10.60 2.31
N SER A 43 -5.78 10.08 1.12
CA SER A 43 -6.73 9.50 0.16
C SER A 43 -6.26 8.14 -0.32
N SER A 44 -7.07 7.44 -1.10
CA SER A 44 -6.62 6.19 -1.74
C SER A 44 -5.40 6.42 -2.62
N TYR A 45 -4.50 5.43 -2.68
CA TYR A 45 -3.24 5.57 -3.41
C TYR A 45 -2.75 4.26 -4.02
N ILE A 46 -1.98 4.39 -5.10
CA ILE A 46 -1.28 3.30 -5.78
C ILE A 46 0.18 3.68 -5.86
N LEU A 47 1.08 2.87 -5.31
CA LEU A 47 2.51 3.14 -5.34
C LEU A 47 3.06 3.06 -6.77
N GLY A 48 3.84 4.07 -7.14
CA GLY A 48 4.74 4.00 -8.29
C GLY A 48 5.92 3.07 -8.02
N ALA A 49 6.78 2.87 -9.04
CA ALA A 49 8.01 2.11 -8.87
C ALA A 49 8.98 2.77 -7.87
N ASN A 50 9.85 1.96 -7.25
CA ASN A 50 10.86 2.39 -6.26
C ASN A 50 10.28 3.10 -5.03
N LEU A 51 9.02 2.81 -4.69
CA LEU A 51 8.43 3.25 -3.43
C LEU A 51 8.15 2.00 -2.61
N GLU A 52 8.64 1.96 -1.37
CA GLU A 52 8.59 0.77 -0.53
C GLU A 52 7.41 0.82 0.45
N ASN A 53 7.06 2.01 0.94
CA ASN A 53 6.05 2.16 1.98
C ASN A 53 4.86 3.02 1.54
N LEU A 54 3.66 2.58 1.91
CA LEU A 54 2.44 3.38 1.87
C LEU A 54 1.83 3.47 3.27
N GLU A 55 1.57 4.67 3.76
CA GLU A 55 0.82 4.94 4.98
C GLU A 55 -0.42 5.76 4.64
N LEU A 56 -1.59 5.13 4.74
CA LEU A 56 -2.87 5.81 4.64
C LEU A 56 -3.15 6.51 5.98
N THR A 57 -3.68 7.72 5.91
CA THR A 57 -3.95 8.57 7.07
C THR A 57 -5.41 9.00 7.10
N GLY A 58 -5.86 9.45 8.27
CA GLY A 58 -7.25 9.87 8.49
C GLY A 58 -8.16 8.71 8.87
N THR A 59 -9.47 8.88 8.65
CA THR A 59 -10.52 7.96 9.12
C THR A 59 -11.50 7.59 8.01
N VAL A 60 -11.19 7.98 6.77
CA VAL A 60 -12.06 7.75 5.62
C VAL A 60 -11.69 6.42 4.99
N ASN A 61 -12.69 5.67 4.54
CA ASN A 61 -12.49 4.44 3.79
C ASN A 61 -11.68 4.71 2.52
N THR A 62 -10.59 4.00 2.34
CA THR A 62 -9.63 4.20 1.26
C THR A 62 -9.10 2.86 0.76
N TYR A 63 -8.31 2.88 -0.31
CA TYR A 63 -7.56 1.72 -0.74
C TYR A 63 -6.08 2.06 -0.87
N GLY A 64 -5.23 1.07 -0.62
CA GLY A 64 -3.79 1.14 -0.83
C GLY A 64 -3.36 -0.01 -1.73
N ILE A 65 -2.74 0.31 -2.85
CA ILE A 65 -2.19 -0.68 -3.78
C ILE A 65 -0.67 -0.51 -3.87
N GLY A 66 0.07 -1.58 -3.70
CA GLY A 66 1.51 -1.63 -3.86
C GLY A 66 1.97 -1.64 -5.32
N ASN A 67 3.21 -2.04 -5.54
CA ASN A 67 3.86 -2.12 -6.85
C ASN A 67 4.38 -3.55 -7.12
N ALA A 68 5.57 -3.70 -7.71
CA ALA A 68 6.15 -5.01 -8.03
C ALA A 68 7.25 -5.45 -7.04
N SER A 69 7.56 -4.61 -6.07
CA SER A 69 8.51 -4.84 -4.97
C SER A 69 7.77 -5.32 -3.72
N ASN A 70 8.51 -5.75 -2.70
CA ASN A 70 7.93 -6.03 -1.40
C ASN A 70 7.60 -4.71 -0.69
N ASN A 71 6.32 -4.38 -0.58
CA ASN A 71 5.83 -3.17 0.05
C ASN A 71 5.41 -3.38 1.52
N ALA A 72 5.50 -2.31 2.30
CA ALA A 72 4.82 -2.20 3.60
C ALA A 72 3.67 -1.19 3.48
N ILE A 73 2.44 -1.68 3.57
CA ILE A 73 1.22 -0.87 3.41
C ILE A 73 0.49 -0.84 4.75
N THR A 74 0.38 0.36 5.32
CA THR A 74 -0.40 0.64 6.52
C THR A 74 -1.67 1.40 6.15
N GLY A 75 -2.83 0.87 6.54
CA GLY A 75 -4.13 1.51 6.43
C GLY A 75 -4.35 2.58 7.49
N ASN A 76 -5.57 3.08 7.57
CA ASN A 76 -5.96 4.19 8.43
C ASN A 76 -7.05 3.75 9.43
N ASP A 77 -7.81 4.69 9.99
CA ASP A 77 -8.85 4.38 10.98
C ASP A 77 -10.24 4.05 10.36
N GLY A 78 -10.33 4.01 9.03
CA GLY A 78 -11.54 3.64 8.29
C GLY A 78 -11.36 2.31 7.56
N ASN A 79 -12.43 1.79 6.96
CA ASN A 79 -12.36 0.50 6.28
C ASN A 79 -11.48 0.60 5.01
N ASN A 80 -10.35 -0.08 5.01
CA ASN A 80 -9.36 -0.06 3.95
C ASN A 80 -9.45 -1.30 3.06
N GLN A 81 -9.12 -1.13 1.78
CA GLN A 81 -8.82 -2.23 0.87
C GLN A 81 -7.33 -2.23 0.56
N LEU A 82 -6.60 -3.24 1.03
CA LEU A 82 -5.15 -3.31 0.94
C LEU A 82 -4.73 -4.44 0.01
N ASN A 83 -3.92 -4.11 -1.00
CA ASN A 83 -3.39 -5.06 -1.98
C ASN A 83 -1.92 -4.75 -2.22
N GLY A 84 -1.02 -5.68 -1.88
CA GLY A 84 0.43 -5.56 -2.12
C GLY A 84 0.81 -5.47 -3.60
N ALA A 85 -0.12 -5.86 -4.49
CA ALA A 85 0.16 -6.19 -5.89
C ALA A 85 1.17 -7.34 -5.95
N ALA A 86 2.26 -7.21 -6.70
CA ALA A 86 3.23 -8.30 -6.80
C ALA A 86 4.36 -8.09 -5.79
N GLY A 87 4.76 -9.15 -5.11
CA GLY A 87 5.78 -9.03 -4.06
C GLY A 87 5.40 -9.93 -2.91
N VAL A 88 6.22 -9.93 -1.86
CA VAL A 88 5.81 -10.48 -0.56
C VAL A 88 5.67 -9.31 0.39
N ASP A 89 4.44 -8.85 0.53
CA ASP A 89 4.07 -7.59 1.14
C ASP A 89 3.69 -7.74 2.62
N THR A 90 3.87 -6.65 3.36
CA THR A 90 3.36 -6.48 4.72
C THR A 90 2.13 -5.58 4.68
N LEU A 91 0.98 -6.09 5.10
CA LEU A 91 -0.28 -5.35 5.09
C LEU A 91 -0.77 -5.17 6.53
N ILE A 92 -0.97 -3.93 6.95
CA ILE A 92 -1.44 -3.55 8.29
C ILE A 92 -2.72 -2.74 8.09
N GLY A 93 -3.87 -3.21 8.55
CA GLY A 93 -5.18 -2.63 8.30
C GLY A 93 -5.39 -1.33 9.06
N GLY A 94 -5.12 -1.35 10.36
CA GLY A 94 -5.46 -0.23 11.23
C GLY A 94 -6.81 -0.49 11.87
N LYS A 95 -7.64 0.54 12.04
CA LYS A 95 -9.01 0.33 12.56
C LYS A 95 -9.99 0.27 11.42
N GLY A 96 -11.13 -0.35 11.69
CA GLY A 96 -12.17 -0.55 10.70
C GLY A 96 -12.28 -2.02 10.36
N ASN A 97 -13.15 -2.34 9.42
CA ASN A 97 -13.22 -3.69 8.87
C ASN A 97 -12.52 -3.65 7.51
N ASP A 98 -11.33 -4.23 7.46
CA ASP A 98 -10.43 -4.11 6.33
C ASP A 98 -10.48 -5.34 5.41
N ASP A 99 -10.21 -5.14 4.13
CA ASP A 99 -10.14 -6.18 3.13
C ASP A 99 -8.68 -6.33 2.65
N TYR A 100 -8.09 -7.50 2.91
CA TYR A 100 -6.73 -7.86 2.49
C TYR A 100 -6.76 -8.74 1.24
N PHE A 101 -6.08 -8.33 0.18
CA PHE A 101 -5.95 -9.09 -1.06
C PHE A 101 -4.54 -9.65 -1.17
N LEU A 102 -4.40 -10.96 -0.98
CA LEU A 102 -3.10 -11.66 -1.05
C LEU A 102 -2.99 -12.42 -2.36
N ASP A 103 -1.84 -12.30 -3.02
CA ASP A 103 -1.52 -13.03 -4.24
C ASP A 103 -0.29 -13.96 -4.09
N GLN A 104 0.45 -13.81 -2.99
CA GLN A 104 1.52 -14.70 -2.57
C GLN A 104 1.22 -15.36 -1.22
N ALA A 105 1.48 -16.67 -1.14
CA ALA A 105 1.31 -17.42 0.10
C ALA A 105 2.18 -16.89 1.28
N GLY A 106 3.29 -16.20 0.98
CA GLY A 106 4.18 -15.61 1.99
C GLY A 106 3.53 -14.48 2.79
N GLU A 107 2.61 -13.73 2.16
CA GLU A 107 1.95 -12.58 2.77
C GLU A 107 1.02 -12.97 3.91
N LEU A 108 0.53 -14.21 3.94
CA LEU A 108 -0.36 -14.70 5.02
C LEU A 108 0.28 -14.56 6.41
N THR A 109 1.61 -14.59 6.48
CA THR A 109 2.36 -14.40 7.73
C THR A 109 2.70 -12.94 8.04
N LEU A 110 2.39 -12.03 7.13
CA LEU A 110 2.76 -10.61 7.17
C LEU A 110 1.53 -9.67 7.24
N VAL A 111 0.31 -10.22 7.22
CA VAL A 111 -0.91 -9.48 7.61
C VAL A 111 -0.91 -9.24 9.11
N GLN A 112 -1.12 -8.00 9.54
CA GLN A 112 -1.01 -7.57 10.93
C GLN A 112 -2.19 -6.70 11.36
N GLU A 113 -2.73 -7.01 12.54
CA GLU A 113 -3.89 -6.34 13.16
C GLU A 113 -3.64 -6.22 14.67
N ASN A 114 -4.01 -5.09 15.30
CA ASN A 114 -4.04 -5.04 16.76
C ASN A 114 -5.38 -5.52 17.30
N ALA A 115 -5.41 -5.79 18.61
CA ALA A 115 -6.63 -6.23 19.26
C ALA A 115 -7.71 -5.13 19.25
N SER A 116 -8.94 -5.52 18.91
CA SER A 116 -10.14 -4.66 18.91
C SER A 116 -10.15 -3.54 17.86
N GLU A 117 -9.42 -3.72 16.75
CA GLU A 117 -9.40 -2.74 15.66
C GLU A 117 -10.49 -2.97 14.60
N GLY A 118 -11.09 -4.17 14.57
CA GLY A 118 -12.32 -4.43 13.84
C GLY A 118 -12.51 -5.90 13.51
N THR A 119 -13.15 -6.19 12.38
CA THR A 119 -13.31 -7.54 11.83
C THR A 119 -13.02 -7.53 10.34
N ASP A 120 -11.90 -8.13 10.00
CA ASP A 120 -11.29 -8.00 8.68
C ASP A 120 -11.52 -9.25 7.83
N THR A 121 -11.38 -9.08 6.53
CA THR A 121 -11.58 -10.13 5.53
C THR A 121 -10.30 -10.38 4.75
N LEU A 122 -9.97 -11.66 4.59
CA LEU A 122 -8.86 -12.10 3.75
C LEU A 122 -9.38 -12.66 2.42
N TYR A 123 -8.94 -12.08 1.31
CA TYR A 123 -9.12 -12.58 -0.04
C TYR A 123 -7.81 -13.16 -0.54
N VAL A 124 -7.80 -14.47 -0.84
CA VAL A 124 -6.67 -15.12 -1.51
C VAL A 124 -6.96 -15.16 -3.00
N VAL A 125 -6.15 -14.43 -3.77
CA VAL A 125 -6.25 -14.27 -5.22
C VAL A 125 -5.16 -15.11 -5.87
N TYR A 126 -5.50 -15.97 -6.81
CA TYR A 126 -4.51 -16.75 -7.55
C TYR A 126 -4.97 -16.96 -8.98
N ASN A 127 -4.01 -16.98 -9.90
CA ASN A 127 -4.28 -17.35 -11.28
C ASN A 127 -4.43 -18.87 -11.38
N ALA A 128 -5.64 -19.35 -11.62
CA ALA A 128 -5.90 -20.76 -11.87
C ALA A 128 -5.40 -21.15 -13.27
N THR A 129 -4.58 -22.21 -13.36
CA THR A 129 -4.21 -22.81 -14.64
C THR A 129 -5.39 -23.59 -15.21
N ALA A 130 -5.79 -23.31 -16.46
CA ALA A 130 -6.83 -24.07 -17.13
C ALA A 130 -6.41 -25.56 -17.24
N GLN A 131 -7.27 -26.47 -16.80
CA GLN A 131 -7.07 -27.90 -17.04
C GLN A 131 -7.58 -28.26 -18.44
N THR A 132 -6.78 -29.00 -19.19
CA THR A 132 -7.24 -29.67 -20.42
C THR A 132 -7.64 -31.09 -20.02
N ASN A 133 -8.92 -31.42 -20.22
CA ASN A 133 -9.46 -32.77 -20.05
C ASN A 133 -9.34 -33.55 -21.35
#